data_AF-A0A3M1M5K7-F1
#
_entry.id   AF-A0A3M1M5K7-F1
#
_cell.length_a   1.000
_cell.length_b   1.000
_cell.length_c   1.000
_cell.angle_alpha   90.00
_cell.angle_beta   90.00
_cell.angle_gamma   90.00
#
_symmetry.space_group_name_H-M   'P 1'
#
loop_
_entity.id
_entity.type
_entity.pdbx_description
1 polymer ?
#
loop_
_entity_poly.entity_id
_entity_poly.type
_entity_poly.pdbx_seq_one_letter_code
_entity_poly.pdbx_strand_id
1 'polypeptide(L)'
;MRIDLPAPVLLSVPPSLDAMPDGTVSQATASGDFRLGRIRLTDGPWQGVELLVVDAGRLRAAICPTRGMSLWKARAGSTDIGWRSPVRGPVHPALVALTEGSGLG
;
A
#
# COMPACT_ATOMS: atom_id res chain seq x y z
N MET A 1 17.13 10.92 -8.47
CA MET A 1 17.03 10.70 -7.01
C MET A 1 16.52 9.30 -6.77
N ARG A 2 17.26 8.48 -6.03
CA ARG A 2 16.88 7.10 -5.68
C ARG A 2 16.60 7.06 -4.18
N ILE A 3 15.50 6.43 -3.78
CA ILE A 3 15.16 6.24 -2.37
C ILE A 3 15.36 4.76 -2.07
N ASP A 4 16.19 4.45 -1.08
CA ASP A 4 16.35 3.08 -0.63
C ASP A 4 15.11 2.67 0.16
N LEU A 5 14.50 1.55 -0.24
CA LEU A 5 13.30 1.04 0.41
C LEU A 5 13.70 0.29 1.69
N PRO A 6 12.94 0.43 2.79
CA PRO A 6 13.15 -0.40 3.96
C PRO A 6 12.95 -1.88 3.66
N ALA A 7 13.49 -2.72 4.54
CA ALA A 7 13.14 -4.13 4.56
C ALA A 7 11.62 -4.29 4.74
N PRO A 8 10.99 -5.24 4.04
CA PRO A 8 9.56 -5.45 4.16
C PRO A 8 9.19 -6.04 5.53
N VAL A 9 8.21 -5.45 6.19
CA VAL A 9 7.50 -6.10 7.31
C VAL A 9 6.55 -7.15 6.74
N LEU A 10 6.57 -8.35 7.32
CA LEU A 10 5.72 -9.44 6.89
C LEU A 10 4.40 -9.42 7.66
N LEU A 11 3.29 -9.32 6.95
CA LEU A 11 1.94 -9.34 7.54
C LEU A 11 1.08 -10.40 6.85
N SER A 12 0.27 -11.13 7.62
CA SER A 12 -0.69 -12.08 7.06
C SER A 12 -1.94 -11.40 6.51
N VAL A 13 -2.26 -10.20 7.00
CA VAL A 13 -3.46 -9.43 6.63
C VAL A 13 -3.10 -8.01 6.15
N PRO A 14 -3.91 -7.41 5.27
CA PRO A 14 -3.67 -6.06 4.80
C PRO A 14 -3.76 -5.05 5.96
N PRO A 15 -2.80 -4.11 6.08
CA PRO A 15 -2.75 -3.18 7.21
C PRO A 15 -3.88 -2.16 7.15
N SER A 16 -4.25 -1.59 8.31
CA SER A 16 -4.93 -0.29 8.34
C SER A 16 -3.93 0.83 8.01
N LEU A 17 -4.42 1.98 7.51
CA LEU A 17 -3.60 3.18 7.35
C LEU A 17 -3.55 4.06 8.60
N ASP A 18 -4.07 3.62 9.74
CA ASP A 18 -4.08 4.43 10.97
C ASP A 18 -2.69 4.59 11.60
N ALA A 19 -1.80 3.62 11.36
CA ALA A 19 -0.41 3.66 11.81
C ALA A 19 0.56 3.39 10.65
N MET A 20 1.80 3.86 10.80
CA MET A 20 2.89 3.43 9.94
C MET A 20 3.34 2.03 10.34
N PRO A 21 3.77 1.19 9.40
CA PRO A 21 4.37 -0.10 9.74
C PRO A 21 5.71 0.07 10.44
N ASP A 22 6.13 -0.98 11.14
CA ASP A 22 7.46 -1.05 11.74
C ASP A 22 8.57 -0.92 10.68
N GLY A 23 9.76 -0.52 11.11
CA GLY A 23 10.90 -0.36 10.19
C GLY A 23 10.72 0.76 9.15
N THR A 24 9.77 1.67 9.37
CA THR A 24 9.59 2.88 8.55
C THR A 24 10.83 3.77 8.60
N VAL A 25 11.23 4.28 7.44
CA VAL A 25 12.35 5.24 7.28
C VAL A 25 11.82 6.62 6.91
N SER A 26 12.46 7.66 7.43
CA SER A 26 12.21 9.04 7.03
C SER A 26 13.13 9.45 5.89
N GLN A 27 12.62 10.26 4.97
CA GLN A 27 13.40 10.89 3.92
C GLN A 27 13.10 12.37 3.81
N ALA A 28 14.16 13.16 3.70
CA ALA A 28 14.07 14.61 3.60
C ALA A 28 13.87 15.06 2.15
N THR A 29 13.07 16.10 1.96
CA THR A 29 12.87 16.77 0.66
C THR A 29 12.94 18.29 0.81
N ALA A 30 12.98 19.02 -0.30
CA ALA A 30 12.99 20.48 -0.30
C ALA A 30 11.74 21.11 0.36
N SER A 31 10.63 20.38 0.45
CA SER A 31 9.36 20.88 0.99
C SER A 31 8.94 20.21 2.32
N GLY A 32 9.81 19.38 2.89
CA GLY A 32 9.56 18.67 4.15
C GLY A 32 9.90 17.18 4.07
N ASP A 33 9.79 16.51 5.21
CA ASP A 33 10.11 15.09 5.33
C ASP A 33 8.89 14.23 5.07
N PHE A 34 9.11 13.05 4.50
CA PHE A 34 8.10 12.01 4.43
C PHE A 34 8.65 10.70 5.00
N ARG A 35 7.74 9.84 5.46
CA ARG A 35 8.03 8.53 6.01
C ARG A 35 7.59 7.46 5.02
N LEU A 36 8.41 6.42 4.87
CA LEU A 36 8.19 5.31 3.96
C LEU A 36 8.33 3.99 4.71
N GLY A 37 7.30 3.16 4.63
CA GLY A 37 7.28 1.79 5.11
C GLY A 37 7.06 0.81 3.97
N ARG A 38 7.53 -0.42 4.14
CA ARG A 38 7.33 -1.50 3.18
C ARG A 38 6.72 -2.70 3.88
N ILE A 39 5.71 -3.28 3.26
CA ILE A 39 5.02 -4.47 3.76
C ILE A 39 4.98 -5.49 2.65
N ARG A 40 5.15 -6.77 3.00
CA ARG A 40 4.84 -7.89 2.12
C ARG A 40 3.80 -8.78 2.78
N LEU A 41 2.72 -9.03 2.05
CA LEU A 41 1.65 -9.86 2.53
C LEU A 41 1.96 -11.34 2.29
N THR A 42 1.75 -12.19 3.30
CA THR A 42 2.29 -13.56 3.30
C THR A 42 1.26 -14.66 3.15
N ASP A 43 -0.03 -14.35 3.26
CA ASP A 43 -1.10 -15.36 3.27
C ASP A 43 -2.36 -14.87 2.54
N GLY A 44 -3.30 -15.76 2.23
CA GLY A 44 -4.59 -15.44 1.62
C GLY A 44 -4.52 -14.97 0.16
N PRO A 45 -5.60 -14.33 -0.34
CA PRO A 45 -5.70 -13.92 -1.75
C PRO A 45 -4.76 -12.76 -2.12
N TRP A 46 -4.11 -12.15 -1.14
CA TRP A 46 -3.11 -11.10 -1.30
C TRP A 46 -1.69 -11.62 -1.03
N GLN A 47 -1.49 -12.93 -0.87
CA GLN A 47 -0.16 -13.51 -0.70
C GLN A 47 0.78 -13.04 -1.81
N GLY A 48 1.96 -12.57 -1.41
CA GLY A 48 2.97 -12.05 -2.33
C GLY A 48 2.80 -10.58 -2.71
N VAL A 49 1.65 -9.95 -2.39
CA VAL A 49 1.43 -8.53 -2.64
C VAL A 49 2.37 -7.69 -1.77
N GLU A 50 3.00 -6.71 -2.40
CA GLU A 50 3.80 -5.70 -1.68
C GLU A 50 3.04 -4.39 -1.59
N LEU A 51 3.20 -3.72 -0.44
CA LEU A 51 2.67 -2.40 -0.19
C LEU A 51 3.79 -1.45 0.24
N LEU A 52 3.82 -0.28 -0.37
CA LEU A 52 4.60 0.87 0.07
C LEU A 52 3.66 1.83 0.77
N VAL A 53 3.86 2.02 2.08
CA VAL A 53 3.10 2.97 2.87
C VAL A 53 3.90 4.26 2.95
N VAL A 54 3.32 5.35 2.47
CA VAL A 54 3.94 6.69 2.45
C VAL A 54 3.15 7.59 3.38
N ASP A 55 3.82 8.37 4.22
CA ASP A 55 3.23 9.37 5.11
C ASP A 55 3.98 10.70 4.97
N ALA A 56 3.29 11.71 4.43
CA ALA A 56 3.77 13.07 4.25
C ALA A 56 3.08 14.04 5.23
N GLY A 57 2.73 13.57 6.43
CA GLY A 57 2.05 14.34 7.47
C GLY A 57 0.54 14.35 7.30
N ARG A 58 0.02 15.19 6.38
CA ARG A 58 -1.44 15.29 6.16
C ARG A 58 -1.98 14.17 5.27
N LEU A 59 -1.13 13.58 4.43
CA LEU A 59 -1.49 12.50 3.52
C LEU A 59 -0.74 11.24 3.91
N ARG A 60 -1.47 10.15 4.09
CA ARG A 60 -0.91 8.79 4.14
C ARG A 60 -1.52 7.93 3.06
N ALA A 61 -0.71 7.15 2.34
CA ALA A 61 -1.16 6.35 1.22
C ALA A 61 -0.47 4.99 1.18
N ALA A 62 -1.19 3.96 0.74
CA ALA A 62 -0.62 2.66 0.40
C ALA A 62 -0.59 2.49 -1.12
N ILE A 63 0.60 2.30 -1.67
CA ILE A 63 0.85 2.02 -3.08
C ILE A 63 1.15 0.52 -3.20
N CYS A 64 0.67 -0.13 -4.25
CA CYS A 64 0.85 -1.55 -4.49
C CYS A 64 1.72 -1.78 -5.74
N PRO A 65 3.07 -1.92 -5.59
CA PRO A 65 3.95 -2.17 -6.73
C PRO A 65 3.59 -3.41 -7.53
N THR A 66 3.20 -4.49 -6.82
CA THR A 66 2.77 -5.76 -7.42
C THR A 66 1.50 -5.67 -8.25
N ARG A 67 0.76 -4.55 -8.15
CA ARG A 67 -0.40 -4.23 -9.00
C ARG A 67 -0.13 -3.01 -9.89
N GLY A 68 1.05 -2.97 -10.51
CA GLY A 68 1.39 -1.91 -11.48
C GLY A 68 1.47 -0.53 -10.84
N MET A 69 1.97 -0.44 -9.61
CA MET A 69 2.09 0.81 -8.84
C MET A 69 0.74 1.48 -8.51
N SER A 70 -0.35 0.71 -8.44
CA SER A 70 -1.68 1.26 -8.13
C SER A 70 -1.76 1.85 -6.72
N LEU A 71 -2.51 2.94 -6.55
CA LEU A 71 -2.92 3.43 -5.24
C LEU A 71 -4.02 2.52 -4.68
N TRP A 72 -3.76 1.84 -3.55
CA TRP A 72 -4.76 0.98 -2.92
C TRP A 72 -5.74 1.78 -2.05
N LYS A 73 -5.22 2.61 -1.15
CA LYS A 73 -6.01 3.50 -0.30
C LYS A 73 -5.16 4.66 0.17
N ALA A 74 -5.82 5.77 0.49
CA ALA A 74 -5.19 6.93 1.08
C ALA A 74 -6.05 7.53 2.19
N ARG A 75 -5.44 8.33 3.04
CA ARG A 75 -6.07 9.09 4.10
C ARG A 75 -5.50 10.49 4.10
N ALA A 76 -6.38 11.50 4.02
CA ALA A 76 -6.02 12.90 4.12
C ALA A 76 -6.61 13.47 5.42
N GLY A 77 -5.77 13.64 6.44
CA GLY A 77 -6.21 14.01 7.79
C GLY A 77 -7.17 12.97 8.39
N SER A 78 -8.43 13.34 8.55
CA SER A 78 -9.50 12.46 9.05
C SER A 78 -10.31 11.77 7.95
N THR A 79 -10.05 12.10 6.67
CA THR A 79 -10.87 11.63 5.54
C THR A 79 -10.19 10.48 4.83
N ASP A 80 -10.89 9.35 4.70
CA ASP A 80 -10.45 8.23 3.87
C ASP A 80 -10.74 8.52 2.41
N ILE A 81 -9.71 8.39 1.57
CA ILE A 81 -9.77 8.58 0.12
C ILE A 81 -9.59 7.22 -0.53
N GLY A 82 -10.60 6.78 -1.26
CA GLY A 82 -10.57 5.56 -2.02
C GLY A 82 -11.95 4.91 -2.13
N TRP A 83 -11.97 3.75 -2.77
CA TRP A 83 -13.17 2.95 -2.86
C TRP A 83 -13.22 1.94 -1.70
N ARG A 84 -14.36 1.90 -1.00
CA ARG A 84 -14.68 0.81 -0.07
C ARG A 84 -15.09 -0.43 -0.85
N SER A 85 -14.10 -1.13 -1.39
CA SER A 85 -14.32 -2.40 -2.11
C SER A 85 -15.02 -3.41 -1.20
N PRO A 86 -15.94 -4.23 -1.72
CA PRO A 86 -16.48 -5.39 -1.00
C PRO A 86 -15.39 -6.43 -0.69
N VAL A 87 -14.29 -6.40 -1.44
CA VAL A 87 -13.11 -7.24 -1.21
C VAL A 87 -12.21 -6.58 -0.17
N ARG A 88 -11.87 -7.32 0.89
CA ARG A 88 -11.18 -6.79 2.08
C ARG A 88 -9.73 -6.32 1.86
N GLY A 89 -9.16 -6.52 0.67
CA GLY A 89 -7.75 -6.22 0.40
C GLY A 89 -7.36 -6.30 -1.06
N PRO A 90 -6.10 -5.94 -1.38
CA PRO A 90 -5.57 -5.97 -2.74
C PRO A 90 -5.32 -7.43 -3.15
N VAL A 91 -6.15 -7.98 -4.02
CA VAL A 91 -5.98 -9.35 -4.52
C VAL A 91 -4.75 -9.44 -5.41
N HIS A 92 -3.97 -10.51 -5.27
CA HIS A 92 -2.79 -10.75 -6.11
C HIS A 92 -3.22 -10.94 -7.59
N PRO A 93 -2.56 -10.29 -8.56
CA PRO A 93 -2.96 -10.36 -9.98
C PRO A 93 -3.12 -11.77 -10.54
N ALA A 94 -2.33 -12.73 -10.06
CA ALA A 94 -2.43 -14.13 -10.48
C ALA A 94 -3.79 -14.79 -10.18
N LEU A 95 -4.59 -14.21 -9.28
CA LEU A 95 -5.93 -14.68 -8.93
C LEU A 95 -7.05 -13.92 -9.65
N VAL A 96 -6.71 -12.94 -10.50
CA VAL A 96 -7.67 -12.15 -11.27
C VAL A 96 -7.87 -12.77 -12.64
N ALA A 97 -9.13 -13.04 -13.01
CA ALA A 97 -9.45 -13.62 -14.31
C ALA A 97 -9.21 -12.58 -15.43
N LEU A 98 -8.24 -12.86 -16.31
CA LEU A 98 -7.86 -11.95 -17.40
C LEU A 98 -8.96 -11.73 -18.46
N THR A 99 -9.90 -12.66 -18.55
CA THR A 99 -11.00 -12.63 -19.53
C THR A 99 -12.25 -11.92 -19.01
N GLU A 100 -12.26 -11.45 -17.75
CA GLU A 100 -13.42 -10.80 -17.18
C GLU A 100 -13.43 -9.30 -17.49
N GLY A 101 -14.31 -8.89 -18.41
CA GLY A 101 -14.42 -7.51 -18.89
C GLY A 101 -15.15 -6.53 -17.97
N SER A 102 -15.53 -6.94 -16.75
CA SER A 102 -16.29 -6.13 -15.79
C SER A 102 -15.46 -5.00 -15.16
N GLY A 103 -14.13 -5.06 -15.26
CA GLY A 103 -13.22 -4.09 -14.66
C GLY A 103 -13.15 -4.17 -13.12
N LEU A 104 -13.68 -5.25 -12.53
CA LEU A 104 -13.76 -5.45 -11.08
C LEU A 104 -12.52 -6.11 -10.46
N GLY A 105 -11.48 -6.34 -11.26
CA GLY A 105 -10.31 -7.16 -10.92
C GLY A 105 -9.57 -6.82 -9.63
#